data_AF-A0A9P1AXX0-F1
#
_entry.id   AF-A0A9P1AXX0-F1
#
_cell.length_a   1.000
_cell.length_b   1.000
_cell.length_c   1.000
_cell.angle_alpha   90.00
_cell.angle_beta   90.00
_cell.angle_gamma   90.00
#
_symmetry.space_group_name_H-M   'P 1'
#
loop_
_entity.id
_entity.type
_entity.pdbx_description
1 polymer ?
#
loop_
_entity_poly.entity_id
_entity_poly.type
_entity_poly.pdbx_seq_one_letter_code
_entity_poly.pdbx_strand_id
1 'polypeptide(L)'
;MTGIRSFTTLLLFAFIAKSYADCYFAFLEPSGGCSSDSDCGGSPCVMDVKSGSHVCCKPKAGTTAPKCPGGLTYSGIPVLCDPSDGDDGCPAGYTCNPSATDFTKDSASPNSLCCKL
;
A
#
# COMPACT_ATOMS: atom_id res chain seq x y z
N MET A 1 18.46 46.38 -31.73
CA MET A 1 19.12 45.18 -31.17
C MET A 1 19.57 45.60 -29.77
N THR A 2 18.99 45.16 -28.66
CA THR A 2 18.85 43.76 -28.21
C THR A 2 17.75 43.70 -27.15
N GLY A 3 16.78 42.80 -27.35
CA GLY A 3 15.68 42.57 -26.41
C GLY A 3 16.16 41.82 -25.17
N ILE A 4 15.92 42.38 -23.99
CA ILE A 4 16.07 41.69 -22.72
C ILE A 4 14.77 40.91 -22.51
N ARG A 5 14.80 39.65 -22.94
CA ARG A 5 13.70 38.70 -22.74
C ARG A 5 13.66 38.33 -21.26
N SER A 6 12.56 38.69 -20.61
CA SER A 6 12.11 38.15 -19.32
C SER A 6 12.27 36.63 -19.31
N PHE A 7 13.23 36.14 -18.52
CA PHE A 7 13.29 34.73 -18.13
C PHE A 7 12.37 34.55 -16.92
N THR A 8 11.08 34.36 -17.21
CA THR A 8 10.11 33.85 -16.24
C THR A 8 10.43 32.38 -16.02
N THR A 9 11.31 32.08 -15.06
CA THR A 9 11.58 30.71 -14.60
C THR A 9 10.34 30.22 -13.86
N LEU A 10 9.41 29.65 -14.62
CA LEU A 10 8.21 28.98 -14.11
C LEU A 10 8.67 27.68 -13.42
N LEU A 11 9.01 27.79 -12.13
CA LEU A 11 9.16 26.64 -11.24
C LEU A 11 7.80 25.92 -11.17
N LEU A 12 7.59 24.95 -12.07
CA LEU A 12 6.57 23.93 -11.89
C LEU A 12 6.99 23.08 -10.68
N PHE A 13 6.57 23.50 -9.49
CA PHE A 13 6.41 22.57 -8.39
C PHE A 13 5.34 21.57 -8.83
N ALA A 14 5.79 20.41 -9.33
CA ALA A 14 4.94 19.25 -9.43
C ALA A 14 4.52 18.88 -8.00
N PHE A 15 3.40 19.44 -7.55
CA PHE A 15 2.69 18.95 -6.39
C PHE A 15 2.28 17.52 -6.71
N ILE A 16 3.11 16.55 -6.31
CA ILE A 16 2.69 15.16 -6.24
C ILE A 16 1.65 15.16 -5.12
N ALA A 17 0.38 15.37 -5.50
CA ALA A 17 -0.74 15.06 -4.65
C ALA A 17 -0.66 13.56 -4.44
N LYS A 18 0.07 13.13 -3.41
CA LYS A 18 0.04 11.74 -2.95
C LYS A 18 -1.35 11.55 -2.39
N SER A 19 -2.28 11.18 -3.27
CA SER A 19 -3.57 10.71 -2.88
C SER A 19 -3.29 9.43 -2.07
N TYR A 20 -3.37 9.53 -0.74
CA TYR A 20 -3.38 8.36 0.14
C TYR A 20 -4.39 7.38 -0.45
N ALA A 21 -3.89 6.30 -1.03
CA ALA A 21 -4.71 5.42 -1.85
C ALA A 21 -5.77 4.81 -0.94
N ASP A 22 -6.99 4.72 -1.46
CA ASP A 22 -8.18 4.23 -0.76
C ASP A 22 -7.99 2.82 -0.17
N CYS A 23 -6.89 2.13 -0.52
CA CYS A 23 -6.55 0.76 -0.11
C CYS A 23 -5.17 0.59 0.54
N TYR A 24 -4.56 1.66 1.07
CA TYR A 24 -3.27 1.67 1.79
C TYR A 24 -2.01 1.26 1.00
N PHE A 25 -2.10 0.30 0.09
CA PHE A 25 -0.95 -0.33 -0.58
C PHE A 25 -0.99 -0.21 -2.10
N ALA A 26 0.18 -0.12 -2.72
CA ALA A 26 0.34 0.04 -4.17
C ALA A 26 -0.14 -1.15 -5.01
N PHE A 27 -0.22 -2.35 -4.41
CA PHE A 27 -0.75 -3.57 -5.02
C PHE A 27 -2.26 -3.76 -4.83
N LEU A 28 -2.96 -2.78 -4.23
CA LEU A 28 -4.42 -2.80 -4.05
C LEU A 28 -5.08 -1.61 -4.77
N GLU A 29 -6.34 -1.78 -5.17
CA GLU A 29 -7.17 -0.73 -5.74
C GLU A 29 -8.62 -0.77 -5.22
N PRO A 30 -9.28 0.38 -5.06
CA PRO A 30 -10.65 0.45 -4.59
C PRO A 30 -11.63 -0.09 -5.64
N SER A 31 -12.68 -0.77 -5.19
CA SER A 31 -13.66 -1.44 -6.03
C SER A 31 -15.07 -1.40 -5.45
N GLY A 32 -15.72 -0.23 -5.55
CA GLY A 32 -17.08 -0.03 -5.05
C GLY A 32 -17.17 0.04 -3.52
N GLY A 33 -18.35 0.46 -3.03
CA GLY A 33 -18.62 0.59 -1.60
C GLY A 33 -18.99 -0.73 -0.94
N CYS A 34 -18.76 -0.83 0.37
CA CYS A 34 -19.06 -2.02 1.17
C CYS A 34 -19.53 -1.68 2.58
N SER A 35 -20.09 -2.66 3.29
CA SER A 35 -20.34 -2.60 4.74
C SER A 35 -19.51 -3.64 5.51
N SER A 36 -19.06 -4.69 4.82
CA SER A 36 -18.23 -5.77 5.38
C SER A 36 -17.37 -6.45 4.30
N ASP A 37 -16.35 -7.21 4.72
CA ASP A 37 -15.47 -7.99 3.81
C ASP A 37 -16.23 -8.98 2.92
N SER A 38 -17.40 -9.44 3.39
CA SER A 38 -18.27 -10.36 2.64
C SER A 38 -18.78 -9.73 1.34
N ASP A 39 -19.04 -8.42 1.35
CA ASP A 39 -19.51 -7.67 0.17
C ASP A 39 -18.43 -7.59 -0.92
N CYS A 40 -17.18 -7.79 -0.52
CA CYS A 40 -16.00 -7.67 -1.36
C CYS A 40 -15.51 -9.03 -1.90
N GLY A 41 -16.23 -10.13 -1.64
CA GLY A 41 -15.85 -11.47 -2.08
C GLY A 41 -14.59 -11.98 -1.39
N GLY A 42 -14.41 -11.64 -0.10
CA GLY A 42 -13.25 -12.04 0.70
C GLY A 42 -12.06 -11.07 0.62
N SER A 43 -12.19 -9.99 -0.15
CA SER A 43 -11.26 -8.86 -0.07
C SER A 43 -11.62 -7.96 1.12
N PRO A 44 -10.66 -7.21 1.68
CA PRO A 44 -10.92 -6.34 2.82
C PRO A 44 -11.81 -5.14 2.44
N CYS A 45 -12.78 -4.85 3.29
CA CYS A 45 -13.60 -3.65 3.29
C CYS A 45 -12.98 -2.62 4.22
N VAL A 46 -12.44 -1.53 3.67
CA VAL A 46 -11.69 -0.52 4.45
C VAL A 46 -12.36 0.84 4.39
N MET A 47 -12.16 1.65 5.43
CA MET A 47 -12.57 3.05 5.38
C MET A 47 -11.63 3.86 4.50
N ASP A 48 -12.18 4.45 3.43
CA ASP A 48 -11.56 5.61 2.81
C ASP A 48 -11.89 6.86 3.63
N VAL A 49 -10.87 7.38 4.30
CA VAL A 49 -10.95 8.57 5.15
C VAL A 49 -11.33 9.82 4.35
N LYS A 50 -11.03 9.88 3.05
CA LYS A 50 -11.34 11.05 2.21
C LYS A 50 -12.82 11.15 1.87
N SER A 51 -13.40 10.04 1.43
CA SER A 51 -14.84 9.97 1.14
C SER A 51 -15.68 9.75 2.39
N GLY A 52 -15.06 9.41 3.52
CA GLY A 52 -15.78 9.06 4.75
C GLY A 52 -16.66 7.82 4.57
N SER A 53 -16.30 6.94 3.64
CA SER A 53 -17.08 5.76 3.26
C SER A 53 -16.19 4.52 3.17
N HIS A 54 -16.80 3.35 3.34
CA HIS A 54 -16.09 2.09 3.18
C HIS A 54 -16.01 1.66 1.71
N VAL A 55 -14.86 1.13 1.29
CA VAL A 55 -14.60 0.63 -0.06
C VAL A 55 -13.93 -0.75 -0.03
N CYS A 56 -14.23 -1.57 -1.03
CA CYS A 56 -13.57 -2.85 -1.20
C CYS A 56 -12.18 -2.69 -1.79
N CYS A 57 -11.17 -3.31 -1.20
CA CYS A 57 -9.79 -3.23 -1.68
C CYS A 57 -9.32 -4.52 -2.31
N LYS A 58 -9.25 -4.54 -3.64
CA LYS A 58 -8.93 -5.73 -4.43
C LYS A 58 -7.50 -5.67 -4.98
N PRO A 59 -6.91 -6.82 -5.34
CA PRO A 59 -5.61 -6.84 -6.02
C PRO A 59 -5.64 -5.99 -7.29
N LYS A 60 -4.66 -5.09 -7.42
CA LYS A 60 -4.54 -4.22 -8.57
C LYS A 60 -3.96 -4.97 -9.76
N ALA A 61 -4.59 -4.84 -10.93
CA ALA A 61 -4.10 -5.48 -12.14
C ALA A 61 -2.66 -5.05 -12.48
N GLY A 62 -1.82 -6.03 -12.86
CA GLY A 62 -0.41 -5.79 -13.21
C GLY A 62 0.52 -5.53 -12.01
N THR A 63 0.05 -5.76 -10.79
CA THR A 63 0.87 -5.67 -9.57
C THR A 63 1.13 -7.04 -8.97
N THR A 64 2.21 -7.17 -8.21
CA THR A 64 2.55 -8.38 -7.46
C THR A 64 2.19 -8.16 -5.99
N ALA A 65 1.43 -9.10 -5.39
CA ALA A 65 1.07 -9.07 -3.98
C ALA A 65 2.18 -9.69 -3.10
N PRO A 66 2.29 -9.30 -1.82
CA PRO A 66 3.23 -9.91 -0.90
C PRO A 66 2.84 -11.34 -0.57
N LYS A 67 3.83 -12.18 -0.27
CA LYS A 67 3.60 -13.57 0.14
C LYS A 67 4.53 -13.94 1.28
N CYS A 68 3.96 -14.51 2.34
CA CYS A 68 4.75 -15.06 3.43
C CYS A 68 5.57 -16.30 2.97
N PRO A 69 6.82 -16.44 3.42
CA PRO A 69 7.68 -17.56 3.06
C PRO A 69 7.30 -18.83 3.83
N GLY A 70 7.76 -20.00 3.35
CA GLY A 70 7.81 -21.23 4.17
C GLY A 70 6.47 -21.77 4.70
N GLY A 71 5.35 -21.48 4.02
CA GLY A 71 4.01 -21.93 4.47
C GLY A 71 3.37 -21.05 5.54
N LEU A 72 4.06 -19.98 5.97
CA LEU A 72 3.48 -18.95 6.83
C LEU A 72 2.36 -18.19 6.08
N THR A 73 1.47 -17.57 6.83
CA THR A 73 0.33 -16.83 6.31
C THR A 73 0.13 -15.50 7.02
N TYR A 74 -0.67 -14.63 6.42
CA TYR A 74 -1.29 -13.48 7.07
C TYR A 74 -2.80 -13.52 6.79
N SER A 75 -3.59 -12.80 7.58
CA SER A 75 -5.04 -12.72 7.39
C SER A 75 -5.45 -11.28 7.09
N GLY A 76 -6.34 -11.10 6.12
CA GLY A 76 -6.81 -9.77 5.70
C GLY A 76 -5.73 -8.99 4.94
N ILE A 77 -5.51 -7.73 5.32
CA ILE A 77 -4.51 -6.86 4.69
C ILE A 77 -3.13 -7.18 5.26
N PRO A 78 -2.11 -7.38 4.41
CA PRO A 78 -0.75 -7.60 4.89
C PRO A 78 -0.21 -6.37 5.63
N VAL A 79 0.42 -6.60 6.77
CA VAL A 79 1.14 -5.56 7.52
C VAL A 79 2.60 -5.60 7.08
N LEU A 80 3.10 -4.52 6.50
CA LEU A 80 4.52 -4.41 6.15
C LEU A 80 5.34 -4.05 7.39
N CYS A 81 6.54 -4.58 7.47
CA CYS A 81 7.46 -4.38 8.60
C CYS A 81 8.88 -4.21 8.09
N ASP A 82 9.72 -3.49 8.83
CA ASP A 82 11.16 -3.43 8.56
C ASP A 82 11.89 -4.32 9.57
N PRO A 83 12.61 -5.37 9.14
CA PRO A 83 13.39 -6.21 10.05
C PRO A 83 14.53 -5.46 10.75
N SER A 84 14.93 -4.30 10.23
CA SER A 84 15.98 -3.45 10.79
C SER A 84 15.48 -2.61 11.97
N ASP A 85 14.17 -2.36 12.04
CA ASP A 85 13.52 -1.59 13.11
C ASP A 85 13.09 -2.47 14.30
N GLY A 86 13.45 -3.76 14.30
CA GLY A 86 13.11 -4.74 15.34
C GLY A 86 11.73 -5.41 15.16
N ASP A 87 11.37 -6.29 16.09
CA ASP A 87 10.08 -7.02 16.08
C ASP A 87 8.85 -6.14 16.39
N ASP A 88 9.06 -4.88 16.79
CA ASP A 88 8.00 -3.95 17.21
C ASP A 88 7.01 -3.58 16.09
N GLY A 89 7.31 -3.92 14.83
CA GLY A 89 6.43 -3.67 13.69
C GLY A 89 5.26 -4.65 13.55
N CYS A 90 5.28 -5.81 14.21
CA CYS A 90 4.29 -6.86 13.99
C CYS A 90 3.30 -7.06 15.14
N PRO A 91 2.01 -7.32 14.86
CA PRO A 91 1.03 -7.67 15.88
C PRO A 91 1.44 -8.93 16.66
N ALA A 92 0.93 -9.07 17.89
CA ALA A 92 1.17 -10.24 18.71
C ALA A 92 0.85 -11.55 17.97
N GLY A 93 1.80 -12.50 18.00
CA GLY A 93 1.68 -13.78 17.30
C GLY A 93 2.10 -13.75 15.82
N TYR A 94 2.59 -12.61 15.32
CA TYR A 94 3.24 -12.49 14.01
C TYR A 94 4.71 -12.16 14.19
N THR A 95 5.51 -12.53 13.19
CA THR A 95 6.94 -12.21 13.11
C THR A 95 7.22 -11.52 11.79
N CYS A 96 8.09 -10.51 11.81
CA CYS A 96 8.50 -9.83 10.59
C CYS A 96 9.36 -10.78 9.74
N ASN A 97 8.87 -11.12 8.54
CA ASN A 97 9.54 -12.05 7.64
C ASN A 97 9.76 -11.42 6.26
N PRO A 98 10.89 -11.70 5.60
CA PRO A 98 11.08 -11.34 4.20
C PRO A 98 9.97 -11.94 3.32
N SER A 99 9.40 -11.14 2.43
CA SER A 99 8.41 -11.64 1.47
C SER A 99 9.06 -12.63 0.50
N ALA A 100 8.35 -13.71 0.19
CA ALA A 100 8.74 -14.68 -0.85
C ALA A 100 8.59 -14.11 -2.27
N THR A 101 7.89 -12.99 -2.42
CA THR A 101 7.74 -12.25 -3.67
C THR A 101 8.37 -10.86 -3.55
N ASP A 102 8.89 -10.33 -4.65
CA ASP A 102 9.20 -8.90 -4.77
C ASP A 102 7.91 -8.16 -5.15
N PHE A 103 7.11 -7.83 -4.14
CA PHE A 103 5.79 -7.26 -4.35
C PHE A 103 5.86 -5.78 -4.73
N THR A 104 4.83 -5.32 -5.45
CA THR A 104 4.72 -3.95 -5.93
C THR A 104 4.50 -3.01 -4.74
N LYS A 105 5.47 -2.16 -4.45
CA LYS A 105 5.48 -1.30 -3.27
C LYS A 105 6.05 0.07 -3.59
N ASP A 106 5.80 1.03 -2.71
CA ASP A 106 6.46 2.33 -2.79
C ASP A 106 7.97 2.12 -2.56
N SER A 107 8.83 2.94 -3.20
CA SER A 107 10.28 2.74 -3.20
C SER A 107 10.95 2.78 -1.82
N ALA A 108 10.26 3.33 -0.81
CA ALA A 108 10.73 3.40 0.58
C ALA A 108 10.21 2.24 1.44
N SER A 109 9.31 1.40 0.94
CA SER A 109 8.74 0.30 1.73
C SER A 109 9.67 -0.93 1.73
N PRO A 110 9.88 -1.58 2.88
CA PRO A 110 10.65 -2.82 2.95
C PRO A 110 9.94 -3.96 2.20
N ASN A 111 10.71 -4.94 1.71
CA ASN A 111 10.16 -6.15 1.09
C ASN A 111 9.86 -7.25 2.12
N SER A 112 9.26 -6.86 3.25
CA SER A 112 8.98 -7.74 4.39
C SER A 112 7.59 -7.48 4.94
N LEU A 113 6.98 -8.51 5.51
CA LEU A 113 5.64 -8.46 6.07
C LEU A 113 5.50 -9.34 7.32
N CYS A 114 4.50 -9.02 8.13
CA CYS A 114 4.17 -9.79 9.32
C CYS A 114 3.49 -11.10 8.94
N CYS A 115 4.12 -12.20 9.33
CA CYS A 115 3.70 -13.56 9.01
C CYS A 115 3.53 -14.39 10.29
N LYS A 116 2.62 -15.35 10.26
CA LYS A 116 2.42 -16.34 11.32
C LYS A 116 2.27 -17.75 10.74
N LEU A 117 2.47 -18.76 11.58
CA LEU A 117 2.12 -20.15 11.26
C LEU A 117 0.59 -20.33 11.26
#